data_AF-A0A7S1IAM5-F1
#
_entry.id   AF-A0A7S1IAM5-F1
#
_cell.length_a   1.000
_cell.length_b   1.000
_cell.length_c   1.000
_cell.angle_alpha   90.00
_cell.angle_beta   90.00
_cell.angle_gamma   90.00
#
_symmetry.space_group_name_H-M   'P 1'
#
loop_
_entity.id
_entity.type
_entity.pdbx_description
1 polymer ?
#
loop_
_entity_poly.entity_id
_entity_poly.type
_entity_poly.pdbx_seq_one_letter_code
_entity_poly.pdbx_strand_id
1 'polypeptide(L)'
;SRVHEKMPWQCTGILQLQPPPAATAAVHCMEPLPDGLLAVSIDVGSGGGTGWHLVGATALSVPFACAVYVVDLTRSTVIVALKAHRDTVRCMCALPNGGLATGGGKHDATVRVWGPSWMKTEGEAVEGDSGQLQTVSEAIVLEKLGYCLALKALPDTKPGSGLFALAGARYNIVKICV
;
A
#
# COMPACT_ATOMS: atom_id res chain seq x y z
N SER A 1 -19.76 33.24 17.88
CA SER A 1 -20.50 32.23 17.11
C SER A 1 -19.62 31.71 15.99
N ARG A 2 -18.80 30.67 16.24
CA ARG A 2 -18.06 30.01 15.17
C ARG A 2 -18.97 28.95 14.57
N VAL A 3 -19.36 29.20 13.33
CA VAL A 3 -20.21 28.36 12.50
C VAL A 3 -19.55 26.99 12.39
N HIS A 4 -20.32 25.95 12.69
CA HIS A 4 -20.02 24.58 12.30
C HIS A 4 -19.98 24.53 10.76
N GLU A 5 -18.80 24.69 10.17
CA GLU A 5 -18.57 24.24 8.79
C GLU A 5 -18.80 22.74 8.77
N LYS A 6 -19.99 22.33 8.32
CA LYS A 6 -20.26 20.94 7.93
C LYS A 6 -19.28 20.64 6.82
N MET A 7 -18.22 19.88 7.12
CA MET A 7 -17.38 19.29 6.09
C MET A 7 -18.29 18.44 5.20
N PRO A 8 -18.50 18.80 3.92
CA PRO A 8 -19.34 18.01 3.04
C PRO A 8 -18.51 16.81 2.58
N TRP A 9 -18.57 15.72 3.34
CA TRP A 9 -18.06 14.44 2.88
C TRP A 9 -18.83 14.06 1.61
N GLN A 10 -18.15 14.10 0.47
CA GLN A 10 -18.70 13.65 -0.80
C GLN A 10 -18.02 12.34 -1.18
N CYS A 11 -18.80 11.27 -1.28
CA CYS A 11 -18.34 10.03 -1.89
C CYS A 11 -18.35 10.24 -3.41
N THR A 12 -17.17 10.31 -4.02
CA THR A 12 -16.99 10.53 -5.47
C THR A 12 -17.11 9.25 -6.29
N GLY A 13 -16.96 8.08 -5.64
CA GLY A 13 -17.07 6.77 -6.26
C GLY A 13 -16.78 5.66 -5.25
N ILE A 14 -17.09 4.42 -5.65
CA ILE A 14 -16.76 3.23 -4.85
C ILE A 14 -15.78 2.38 -5.66
N LEU A 15 -14.64 2.06 -5.07
CA LEU A 15 -13.66 1.13 -5.64
C LEU A 15 -13.80 -0.20 -4.91
N GLN A 16 -13.89 -1.29 -5.67
CA GLN A 16 -14.01 -2.61 -5.10
C GLN A 16 -12.85 -3.50 -5.53
N LEU A 17 -12.02 -3.90 -4.56
CA LEU A 17 -10.94 -4.85 -4.78
C LEU A 17 -11.52 -6.24 -5.05
N GLN A 18 -11.21 -6.79 -6.22
CA GLN A 18 -11.67 -8.10 -6.69
C GLN A 18 -10.51 -9.10 -6.65
N PRO A 19 -10.48 -10.00 -5.66
CA PRO A 19 -9.55 -11.13 -5.66
C PRO A 19 -9.92 -12.16 -6.74
N PRO A 20 -9.08 -13.18 -6.96
CA PRO A 20 -9.43 -14.29 -7.84
C PRO A 20 -10.77 -14.95 -7.45
N PRO A 21 -11.46 -15.61 -8.39
CA PRO A 21 -12.70 -16.33 -8.09
C PRO A 21 -12.53 -17.30 -6.93
N ALA A 22 -13.55 -17.39 -6.06
CA ALA A 22 -13.56 -18.22 -4.86
C ALA A 22 -12.48 -17.86 -3.79
N ALA A 23 -11.89 -16.67 -3.90
CA ALA A 23 -11.09 -16.08 -2.83
C ALA A 23 -11.80 -14.87 -2.23
N THR A 24 -11.45 -14.57 -0.98
CA THR A 24 -11.92 -13.36 -0.27
C THR A 24 -10.74 -12.42 -0.09
N ALA A 25 -10.96 -11.12 -0.22
CA ALA A 25 -9.95 -10.10 0.07
C ALA A 25 -10.40 -9.27 1.26
N ALA A 26 -9.49 -9.06 2.20
CA ALA A 26 -9.67 -8.10 3.29
C ALA A 26 -8.62 -7.01 3.19
N VAL A 27 -9.04 -5.75 3.31
CA VAL A 27 -8.12 -4.62 3.45
C VAL A 27 -7.63 -4.57 4.90
N HIS A 28 -6.32 -4.63 5.10
CA HIS A 28 -5.72 -4.62 6.45
C HIS A 28 -5.17 -3.27 6.87
N CYS A 29 -4.52 -2.58 5.94
CA CYS A 29 -4.03 -1.23 6.17
C CYS A 29 -3.98 -0.47 4.85
N MET A 30 -4.05 0.86 4.95
CA MET A 30 -3.97 1.77 3.82
C MET A 30 -3.05 2.91 4.19
N GLU A 31 -2.33 3.45 3.20
CA GLU A 31 -1.44 4.59 3.38
C GLU A 31 -1.62 5.54 2.19
N PRO A 32 -2.03 6.80 2.42
CA PRO A 32 -2.08 7.79 1.37
C PRO A 32 -0.66 8.06 0.86
N LEU A 33 -0.53 8.10 -0.45
CA LEU A 33 0.69 8.47 -1.15
C LEU A 33 0.48 9.82 -1.84
N PRO A 34 1.56 10.50 -2.29
CA PRO A 34 1.43 11.70 -3.10
C PRO A 34 0.59 11.49 -4.37
N ASP A 35 0.18 12.58 -5.01
CA ASP A 35 -0.45 12.59 -6.35
C ASP A 35 -1.76 11.79 -6.48
N GLY A 36 -2.53 11.70 -5.39
CA GLY A 36 -3.82 11.00 -5.39
C GLY A 36 -3.68 9.48 -5.45
N LEU A 37 -2.51 8.95 -5.08
CA LEU A 37 -2.25 7.53 -4.98
C LEU A 37 -2.61 7.01 -3.58
N LEU A 38 -3.03 5.75 -3.51
CA LEU A 38 -3.32 5.05 -2.26
C LEU A 38 -2.64 3.69 -2.26
N ALA A 39 -1.77 3.43 -1.29
CA ALA A 39 -1.28 2.09 -1.02
C ALA A 39 -2.33 1.34 -0.20
N VAL A 40 -2.72 0.16 -0.65
CA VAL A 40 -3.71 -0.69 0.01
C VAL A 40 -3.11 -2.08 0.20
N SER A 41 -2.94 -2.48 1.46
CA SER A 41 -2.63 -3.87 1.75
C SER A 41 -3.89 -4.71 1.71
N ILE A 42 -3.78 -5.84 1.04
CA ILE A 42 -4.78 -6.90 1.13
C ILE A 42 -4.18 -8.19 1.67
N ASP A 43 -5.03 -8.92 2.37
CA ASP A 43 -4.84 -10.34 2.57
C ASP A 43 -5.92 -11.10 1.79
N VAL A 44 -5.51 -12.20 1.16
CA VAL A 44 -6.41 -13.02 0.37
C VAL A 44 -6.59 -14.34 1.09
N GLY A 45 -7.75 -14.51 1.71
CA GLY A 45 -8.12 -15.72 2.43
C GLY A 45 -8.82 -16.73 1.52
N SER A 46 -8.60 -18.02 1.79
CA SER A 46 -9.41 -19.10 1.24
C SER A 46 -10.78 -19.08 1.91
N GLY A 47 -11.78 -18.58 1.19
CA GLY A 47 -13.16 -18.56 1.63
C GLY A 47 -14.07 -18.62 0.42
N GLY A 48 -15.14 -19.41 0.49
CA GLY A 48 -16.16 -19.55 -0.57
C GLY A 48 -17.00 -18.30 -0.77
N GLY A 49 -16.39 -17.12 -0.76
CA GLY A 49 -17.01 -15.87 -1.17
C GLY A 49 -17.40 -16.00 -2.62
N THR A 50 -18.70 -16.14 -2.88
CA THR A 50 -19.26 -15.79 -4.18
C THR A 50 -18.80 -14.38 -4.48
N GLY A 51 -18.22 -14.14 -5.66
CA GLY A 51 -17.66 -12.83 -6.05
C GLY A 51 -18.75 -11.76 -6.08
N TRP A 52 -19.08 -11.22 -4.91
CA TRP A 52 -20.01 -10.12 -4.77
C TRP A 52 -19.38 -8.92 -5.47
N HIS A 53 -20.05 -8.43 -6.50
CA HIS A 53 -19.71 -7.13 -7.09
C HIS A 53 -20.79 -6.14 -6.67
N LEU A 54 -20.40 -5.09 -5.96
CA LEU A 54 -21.29 -4.04 -5.55
C LEU A 54 -21.70 -3.23 -6.79
N VAL A 55 -23.01 -3.10 -7.01
CA VAL A 55 -23.53 -2.35 -8.15
C VAL A 55 -23.05 -0.90 -8.06
N GLY A 56 -22.47 -0.40 -9.15
CA GLY A 56 -21.92 0.97 -9.23
C GLY A 56 -20.49 1.12 -8.70
N ALA A 57 -19.87 0.05 -8.19
CA ALA A 57 -18.45 0.09 -7.86
C ALA A 57 -17.58 -0.16 -9.10
N THR A 58 -16.41 0.49 -9.14
CA THR A 58 -15.35 0.17 -10.08
C THR A 58 -14.55 -1.00 -9.54
N ALA A 59 -14.61 -2.13 -10.24
CA ALA A 59 -13.84 -3.33 -9.93
C ALA A 59 -12.33 -3.14 -10.18
N LEU A 60 -11.51 -3.51 -9.20
CA LEU A 60 -10.05 -3.45 -9.24
C LEU A 60 -9.46 -4.84 -9.02
N SER A 61 -8.83 -5.42 -10.04
CA SER A 61 -8.25 -6.76 -9.95
C SER A 61 -7.06 -6.80 -8.98
N VAL A 62 -7.11 -7.71 -8.00
CA VAL A 62 -6.09 -7.89 -6.98
C VAL A 62 -5.69 -9.37 -6.78
N PRO A 63 -4.87 -9.95 -7.68
CA PRO A 63 -4.66 -11.39 -7.73
C PRO A 63 -3.71 -12.00 -6.68
N PHE A 64 -3.00 -11.20 -5.89
CA PHE A 64 -1.90 -11.63 -5.02
C PHE A 64 -2.26 -11.45 -3.54
N ALA A 65 -2.06 -12.52 -2.75
CA ALA A 65 -2.12 -12.47 -1.30
C ALA A 65 -0.92 -11.72 -0.71
N CYS A 66 -1.08 -11.17 0.51
CA CYS A 66 0.00 -10.52 1.27
C CYS A 66 0.75 -9.44 0.48
N ALA A 67 0.04 -8.78 -0.43
CA ALA A 67 0.57 -7.75 -1.33
C ALA A 67 0.10 -6.36 -0.91
N VAL A 68 0.79 -5.35 -1.44
CA VAL A 68 0.35 -3.95 -1.41
C VAL A 68 0.05 -3.51 -2.83
N TYR A 69 -1.16 -3.02 -3.03
CA TYR A 69 -1.61 -2.47 -4.30
C TYR A 69 -1.54 -0.95 -4.23
N VAL A 70 -0.90 -0.33 -5.22
CA VAL A 70 -1.00 1.12 -5.39
C VAL A 70 -2.14 1.41 -6.35
N VAL A 71 -3.10 2.18 -5.86
CA VAL A 71 -4.31 2.56 -6.57
C VAL A 71 -4.22 4.03 -6.93
N ASP A 72 -4.42 4.35 -8.20
CA ASP A 72 -4.66 5.72 -8.65
C ASP A 72 -6.15 6.04 -8.45
N LEU A 73 -6.43 6.95 -7.51
CA LEU A 73 -7.80 7.31 -7.16
C LEU A 73 -8.46 8.19 -8.24
N THR A 74 -7.67 8.91 -9.04
CA THR A 74 -8.18 9.77 -10.12
C THR A 74 -8.63 8.91 -11.30
N ARG A 75 -7.81 7.92 -11.66
CA ARG A 75 -8.09 7.00 -12.77
C ARG A 75 -8.94 5.80 -12.35
N SER A 76 -9.11 5.57 -11.05
CA SER A 76 -9.76 4.38 -10.51
C SER A 76 -9.14 3.09 -11.05
N THR A 77 -7.80 3.01 -11.01
CA THR A 77 -7.04 1.86 -11.52
C THR A 77 -5.99 1.41 -10.51
N VAL A 78 -5.65 0.12 -10.56
CA VAL A 78 -4.43 -0.39 -9.91
C VAL A 78 -3.26 -0.18 -10.86
N ILE A 79 -2.20 0.47 -10.38
CA ILE A 79 -1.01 0.76 -11.20
C ILE A 79 0.14 -0.19 -10.91
N VAL A 80 0.28 -0.68 -9.68
CA VAL A 80 1.32 -1.66 -9.31
C VAL A 80 0.88 -2.55 -8.17
N ALA A 81 1.36 -3.79 -8.18
CA ALA A 81 1.35 -4.69 -7.02
C ALA A 81 2.77 -4.93 -6.48
N LEU A 82 2.98 -4.60 -5.22
CA LEU A 82 4.18 -4.94 -4.46
C LEU A 82 3.95 -6.32 -3.83
N LYS A 83 4.71 -7.34 -4.24
CA LYS A 83 4.70 -8.67 -3.61
C LYS A 83 5.43 -8.59 -2.27
N ALA A 84 4.71 -8.06 -1.28
CA ALA A 84 5.35 -7.42 -0.17
C ALA A 84 5.87 -8.42 0.87
N HIS A 85 5.03 -9.27 1.42
CA HIS A 85 5.42 -10.10 2.57
C HIS A 85 4.93 -11.54 2.42
N ARG A 86 5.49 -12.45 3.21
CA ARG A 86 5.03 -13.85 3.31
C ARG A 86 3.88 -14.04 4.31
N ASP A 87 3.45 -12.95 4.93
CA ASP A 87 2.38 -12.84 5.93
C ASP A 87 1.69 -11.48 5.71
N THR A 88 0.50 -11.26 6.30
CA THR A 88 -0.30 -10.05 6.15
C THR A 88 0.54 -8.78 6.35
N VAL A 89 0.40 -7.77 5.49
CA VAL A 89 1.04 -6.46 5.74
C VAL A 89 0.24 -5.71 6.80
N ARG A 90 0.89 -5.40 7.93
CA ARG A 90 0.23 -4.86 9.12
C ARG A 90 0.31 -3.35 9.25
N CYS A 91 1.34 -2.76 8.69
CA CYS A 91 1.53 -1.32 8.71
C CYS A 91 2.31 -0.87 7.48
N MET A 92 2.10 0.39 7.10
CA MET A 92 2.78 1.04 6.00
C MET A 92 3.16 2.46 6.41
N CYS A 93 4.10 3.06 5.70
CA CYS A 93 4.49 4.46 5.88
C CYS A 93 5.02 5.01 4.56
N ALA A 94 4.39 6.08 4.05
CA ALA A 94 4.94 6.84 2.95
C ALA A 94 6.31 7.41 3.36
N LEU A 95 7.27 7.40 2.44
CA LEU A 95 8.64 7.86 2.70
C LEU A 95 8.87 9.23 2.05
N PRO A 96 9.71 10.10 2.64
CA PRO A 96 10.00 11.43 2.11
C PRO A 96 10.58 11.44 0.68
N ASN A 97 11.21 10.34 0.28
CA ASN A 97 11.78 10.15 -1.06
C ASN A 97 10.76 9.65 -2.11
N GLY A 98 9.46 9.66 -1.80
CA GLY A 98 8.41 9.09 -2.65
C GLY A 98 8.33 7.56 -2.61
N GLY A 99 9.13 6.92 -1.76
CA GLY A 99 9.06 5.48 -1.51
C GLY A 99 7.95 5.09 -0.53
N LEU A 100 7.91 3.81 -0.21
CA LEU A 100 7.00 3.21 0.77
C LEU A 100 7.78 2.27 1.68
N ALA A 101 7.47 2.24 2.97
CA ALA A 101 7.88 1.16 3.87
C ALA A 101 6.66 0.31 4.23
N THR A 102 6.83 -1.01 4.27
CA THR A 102 5.78 -1.98 4.60
C THR A 102 6.27 -2.91 5.69
N GLY A 103 5.44 -3.17 6.71
CA GLY A 103 5.74 -4.10 7.80
C GLY A 103 4.93 -5.38 7.66
N GLY A 104 5.61 -6.52 7.61
CA GLY A 104 5.00 -7.84 7.51
C GLY A 104 4.42 -8.32 8.85
N GLY A 105 3.56 -9.34 8.77
CA GLY A 105 2.96 -9.99 9.92
C GLY A 105 3.97 -10.74 10.79
N LYS A 106 3.48 -11.42 11.83
CA LYS A 106 4.33 -12.07 12.84
C LYS A 106 5.23 -13.16 12.25
N HIS A 107 4.78 -13.85 11.20
CA HIS A 107 5.50 -14.96 10.57
C HIS A 107 6.47 -14.51 9.48
N ASP A 108 6.28 -13.32 8.91
CA ASP A 108 7.27 -12.68 8.04
C ASP A 108 8.30 -11.91 8.87
N ALA A 109 7.83 -11.12 9.85
CA ALA A 109 8.61 -10.34 10.80
C ALA A 109 9.73 -9.50 10.15
N THR A 110 9.49 -8.95 8.96
CA THR A 110 10.40 -8.01 8.32
C THR A 110 9.72 -6.68 8.02
N VAL A 111 10.52 -5.63 7.88
CA VAL A 111 10.12 -4.39 7.23
C VAL A 111 10.77 -4.36 5.86
N ARG A 112 10.02 -3.98 4.83
CA ARG A 112 10.53 -3.80 3.47
C ARG A 112 10.41 -2.36 3.03
N VAL A 113 11.43 -1.87 2.34
CA VAL A 113 11.51 -0.50 1.83
C VAL A 113 11.55 -0.53 0.31
N TRP A 114 10.60 0.17 -0.29
CA TRP A 114 10.38 0.29 -1.72
C TRP A 114 10.80 1.70 -2.13
N GLY A 115 11.78 1.81 -3.02
CA GLY A 115 12.16 3.11 -3.61
C GLY A 115 11.05 3.66 -4.53
N PRO A 116 11.12 4.92 -4.96
CA PRO A 116 10.08 5.53 -5.82
C PRO A 116 10.04 4.94 -7.24
N SER A 117 10.95 4.01 -7.59
CA SER A 117 11.04 3.41 -8.92
C SER A 117 9.81 2.60 -9.32
N TRP A 118 8.94 2.20 -8.37
CA TRP A 118 7.66 1.59 -8.71
C TRP A 118 6.70 2.56 -9.43
N MET A 119 6.98 3.88 -9.40
CA MET A 119 6.26 4.91 -10.18
C MET A 119 6.78 5.12 -11.61
N LYS A 120 7.75 4.34 -12.10
CA LYS A 120 8.23 4.45 -13.49
C LYS A 120 7.18 3.94 -14.49
N THR A 121 6.16 4.74 -14.76
CA THR A 121 5.27 4.58 -15.92
C THR A 121 4.67 5.93 -16.34
N GLU A 122 5.51 6.94 -16.54
CA GLU A 122 5.17 7.99 -17.50
C GLU A 122 5.68 7.55 -18.87
N GLY A 123 4.76 7.17 -19.74
CA GLY A 123 5.06 6.87 -21.14
C GLY A 123 4.44 5.57 -21.62
N GLU A 124 3.45 5.72 -22.50
CA GLU A 124 2.85 4.70 -23.34
C GLU A 124 1.89 3.72 -22.63
N ALA A 125 0.60 4.09 -22.67
CA ALA A 125 -0.41 3.08 -22.95
C ALA A 125 0.00 2.37 -24.24
N VAL A 126 0.62 1.20 -24.11
CA VAL A 126 0.83 0.29 -25.23
C VAL A 126 -0.55 -0.23 -25.59
N GLU A 127 -1.20 0.40 -26.57
CA GLU A 127 -2.32 -0.21 -27.27
C GLU A 127 -1.78 -1.48 -27.94
N GLY A 128 -2.07 -2.62 -27.32
CA GLY A 128 -1.70 -3.93 -27.85
C GLY A 128 -0.61 -4.66 -27.07
N ASP A 129 -0.76 -4.82 -25.75
CA ASP A 129 -0.36 -6.08 -25.11
C ASP A 129 -1.16 -6.31 -23.83
N SER A 130 -1.37 -7.58 -23.51
CA SER A 130 -2.32 -8.15 -22.55
C SER A 130 -2.35 -7.60 -21.10
N GLY A 131 -2.75 -6.34 -20.87
CA GLY A 131 -3.35 -5.84 -19.61
C GLY A 131 -2.68 -6.25 -18.29
N GLN A 132 -1.38 -6.52 -18.29
CA GLN A 132 -0.74 -7.25 -17.20
C GLN A 132 -0.37 -6.26 -16.09
N LEU A 133 -0.90 -6.51 -14.90
CA LEU A 133 -0.58 -5.74 -13.71
C LEU A 133 0.93 -5.79 -13.44
N GLN A 134 1.58 -4.62 -13.40
CA GLN A 134 2.98 -4.51 -13.02
C GLN A 134 3.19 -5.06 -11.60
N THR A 135 4.18 -5.94 -11.45
CA THR A 135 4.55 -6.49 -10.14
C THR A 135 5.98 -6.15 -9.77
N VAL A 136 6.18 -5.65 -8.55
CA VAL A 136 7.51 -5.39 -7.99
C VAL A 136 7.72 -6.32 -6.79
N SER A 137 8.83 -7.03 -6.77
CA SER A 137 9.19 -7.95 -5.66
C SER A 137 10.49 -7.57 -4.97
N GLU A 138 11.33 -6.78 -5.65
CA GLU A 138 12.60 -6.30 -5.11
C GLU A 138 12.36 -5.13 -4.16
N ALA A 139 12.79 -5.30 -2.91
CA ALA A 139 12.75 -4.30 -1.86
C ALA A 139 13.99 -4.46 -0.98
N ILE A 140 14.39 -3.38 -0.32
CA ILE A 140 15.38 -3.47 0.75
C ILE A 140 14.70 -4.11 1.97
N VAL A 141 15.27 -5.19 2.50
CA VAL A 141 14.72 -5.92 3.65
C VAL A 141 15.45 -5.50 4.94
N LEU A 142 14.69 -5.05 5.93
CA LEU A 142 15.16 -4.61 7.24
C LEU A 142 14.73 -5.61 8.33
N GLU A 143 15.48 -6.70 8.47
CA GLU A 143 15.18 -7.77 9.44
C GLU A 143 15.31 -7.30 10.90
N LYS A 144 16.20 -6.33 11.16
CA LYS A 144 16.46 -5.83 12.52
C LYS A 144 15.25 -5.13 13.16
N LEU A 145 14.38 -4.50 12.36
CA LEU A 145 13.15 -3.90 12.87
C LEU A 145 12.19 -4.99 13.36
N GLY A 146 12.08 -6.09 12.62
CA GLY A 146 11.28 -7.24 13.00
C GLY A 146 9.80 -7.03 12.72
N TYR A 147 8.96 -7.71 13.51
CA TYR A 147 7.51 -7.53 13.48
C TYR A 147 7.07 -6.17 14.05
N CYS A 148 6.69 -5.23 13.20
CA CYS A 148 6.25 -3.89 13.58
C CYS A 148 4.72 -3.74 13.50
N LEU A 149 4.16 -2.96 14.43
CA LEU A 149 2.74 -2.58 14.48
C LEU A 149 2.49 -1.19 13.90
N ALA A 150 3.52 -0.35 13.87
CA ALA A 150 3.50 0.96 13.23
C ALA A 150 4.89 1.29 12.70
N LEU A 151 4.93 2.03 11.59
CA LEU A 151 6.14 2.58 10.98
C LEU A 151 6.02 4.10 10.92
N LYS A 152 7.15 4.79 11.05
CA LYS A 152 7.23 6.24 10.89
C LYS A 152 8.55 6.62 10.24
N ALA A 153 8.49 7.35 9.13
CA ALA A 153 9.65 8.04 8.59
C ALA A 153 9.96 9.30 9.42
N LEU A 154 11.22 9.49 9.74
CA LEU A 154 11.75 10.59 10.52
C LEU A 154 12.71 11.39 9.60
N PRO A 155 12.19 12.37 8.83
CA PRO A 155 13.00 13.15 7.92
C PRO A 155 14.03 13.99 8.67
N ASP A 156 15.21 14.18 8.06
CA ASP A 156 16.19 15.15 8.50
C ASP A 156 15.59 16.57 8.38
N THR A 157 15.75 17.36 9.44
CA THR A 157 15.24 18.73 9.51
C THR A 157 16.06 19.72 8.70
N LYS A 158 17.26 19.34 8.25
CA LYS A 158 18.12 20.20 7.45
C LYS A 158 17.47 20.52 6.09
N PRO A 159 17.32 21.81 5.71
CA PRO A 159 16.78 22.18 4.42
C PRO A 159 17.55 21.53 3.26
N GLY A 160 16.82 20.90 2.34
CA GLY A 160 17.38 20.20 1.18
C GLY A 160 17.97 18.83 1.47
N SER A 161 17.91 18.32 2.71
CA SER A 161 18.33 16.96 3.02
C SER A 161 17.30 15.94 2.52
N GLY A 162 17.77 14.92 1.82
CA GLY A 162 16.97 13.75 1.43
C GLY A 162 17.05 12.60 2.44
N LEU A 163 17.75 12.79 3.56
CA LEU A 163 17.96 11.76 4.57
C LEU A 163 16.72 11.62 5.46
N PHE A 164 16.45 10.40 5.89
CA PHE A 164 15.45 10.10 6.90
C PHE A 164 15.81 8.81 7.62
N ALA A 165 15.45 8.73 8.90
CA ALA A 165 15.44 7.46 9.62
C ALA A 165 14.08 6.78 9.47
N LEU A 166 14.03 5.46 9.66
CA LEU A 166 12.80 4.71 9.78
C LEU A 166 12.66 4.16 11.20
N ALA A 167 11.59 4.55 11.88
CA ALA A 167 11.23 4.02 13.19
C ALA A 167 10.13 2.96 13.06
N GLY A 168 10.32 1.82 13.72
CA GLY A 168 9.34 0.74 13.83
C GLY A 168 8.97 0.47 15.28
N ALA A 169 7.68 0.55 15.59
CA ALA A 169 7.14 0.23 16.91
C ALA A 169 6.77 -1.25 17.01
N ARG A 170 7.24 -1.92 18.05
CA ARG A 170 6.92 -3.32 18.37
C ARG A 170 6.70 -3.45 19.87
N TYR A 171 5.47 -3.77 20.27
CA TYR A 171 5.06 -3.86 21.67
C TYR A 171 5.44 -2.57 22.43
N ASN A 172 6.38 -2.65 23.38
CA ASN A 172 6.91 -1.54 24.18
C ASN A 172 8.28 -1.02 23.69
N ILE A 173 8.69 -1.36 22.47
CA ILE A 173 10.00 -0.99 21.90
C ILE A 173 9.81 -0.19 20.62
N VAL A 174 10.56 0.90 20.48
CA VAL A 174 10.78 1.58 19.20
C VAL A 174 12.19 1.29 18.74
N LYS A 175 12.32 0.70 17.55
CA LYS A 175 13.62 0.52 16.89
C LYS A 175 13.76 1.54 15.78
N ILE A 176 14.94 2.14 15.67
CA ILE A 176 15.25 3.13 14.65
C ILE A 176 16.36 2.57 13.76
N CYS A 177 16.13 2.61 12.45
CA CYS A 177 17.13 2.35 11.43
C CYS A 177 17.42 3.65 10.68
N VAL A 178 18.70 3.90 10.41
CA VAL A 178 19.22 5.06 9.67
C VAL A 178 19.98 4.59 8.43
#